data_AF-A0A662A1E8-F1
#
_entry.id   AF-A0A662A1E8-F1
#
_cell.length_a   1.000
_cell.length_b   1.000
_cell.length_c   1.000
_cell.angle_alpha   90.00
_cell.angle_beta   90.00
_cell.angle_gamma   90.00
#
_symmetry.space_group_name_H-M   'P 1'
#
loop_
_entity.id
_entity.type
_entity.pdbx_description
1 polymer ?
#
loop_
_entity_poly.entity_id
_entity_poly.type
_entity_poly.pdbx_seq_one_letter_code
_entity_poly.pdbx_strand_id
1 'polypeptide(L)' 'MSKKEKKALAVIEKHKGKKKVYETYLEINPEMAEKYLDFISRNKDVQYIKWDDIKSKFIYN' A
#
# COMPACT_ATOMS: atom_id res chain seq x y z
N MET A 1 0.93 -15.50 -2.56
CA MET A 1 1.63 -14.21 -2.77
C MET A 1 2.17 -14.10 -4.19
N SER A 2 1.69 -13.13 -4.97
CA SER A 2 2.12 -12.87 -6.34
C SER A 2 3.49 -12.21 -6.43
N LYS A 3 4.14 -12.26 -7.62
CA LYS A 3 5.41 -11.56 -7.89
C LYS A 3 5.30 -10.04 -7.68
N LYS A 4 4.10 -9.47 -7.86
CA LYS A 4 3.82 -8.04 -7.65
C LYS A 4 3.76 -7.70 -6.16
N GLU A 5 3.07 -8.51 -5.35
CA GLU A 5 3.01 -8.34 -3.89
C GLU A 5 4.38 -8.42 -3.25
N LYS A 6 5.22 -9.39 -3.64
CA LYS A 6 6.61 -9.50 -3.13
C LYS A 6 7.43 -8.23 -3.40
N LYS A 7 7.25 -7.61 -4.58
CA LYS A 7 7.91 -6.34 -4.92
C LYS A 7 7.35 -5.17 -4.12
N ALA A 8 6.04 -5.12 -3.90
CA ALA A 8 5.41 -4.08 -3.10
C ALA A 8 5.87 -4.15 -1.64
N LEU A 9 5.94 -5.36 -1.06
CA LEU A 9 6.47 -5.56 0.29
C LEU A 9 7.92 -5.11 0.42
N ALA A 10 8.79 -5.41 -0.54
CA ALA A 10 10.17 -4.96 -0.51
C ALA A 10 10.30 -3.41 -0.53
N VAL A 11 9.33 -2.69 -1.10
CA VAL A 11 9.25 -1.22 -1.04
C VAL A 11 8.73 -0.78 0.34
N ILE A 12 7.65 -1.41 0.81
CA ILE A 12 7.03 -1.13 2.11
C ILE A 12 8.05 -1.32 3.25
N GLU A 13 8.81 -2.41 3.25
CA GLU A 13 9.83 -2.72 4.26
C GLU A 13 10.95 -1.68 4.35
N LYS A 14 11.29 -1.05 3.22
CA LYS A 14 12.31 0.02 3.17
C LYS A 14 11.79 1.37 3.66
N HIS A 15 10.47 1.58 3.67
CA HIS A 15 9.85 2.85 4.02
C HIS A 15 8.99 2.71 5.29
N LYS A 16 9.51 3.16 6.44
CA LYS A 16 8.82 3.06 7.74
C LYS A 16 7.37 3.56 7.71
N GLY A 17 7.09 4.66 7.01
CA GLY A 17 5.73 5.18 6.88
C GLY A 17 4.80 4.22 6.11
N LYS A 18 5.26 3.71 4.96
CA LYS A 18 4.49 2.73 4.16
C LYS A 18 4.28 1.43 4.93
N LYS A 19 5.30 0.97 5.67
CA LYS A 19 5.22 -0.19 6.56
C LYS A 19 4.13 -0.04 7.61
N LYS A 20 4.14 1.08 8.36
CA LYS A 20 3.14 1.33 9.40
C LYS A 20 1.72 1.33 8.82
N VAL A 21 1.51 1.99 7.68
CA VAL A 21 0.20 2.03 7.00
C VAL A 21 -0.26 0.61 6.60
N TYR A 22 0.62 -0.17 5.98
CA TYR A 22 0.31 -1.54 5.59
C TYR A 22 -0.01 -2.44 6.78
N GLU A 23 0.77 -2.36 7.87
CA GLU A 23 0.52 -3.12 9.10
C GLU A 23 -0.81 -2.74 9.74
N THR A 24 -1.12 -1.43 9.82
CA THR A 24 -2.42 -0.96 10.32
C THR A 24 -3.56 -1.53 9.48
N TYR A 25 -3.46 -1.49 8.15
CA TYR A 25 -4.48 -2.09 7.29
C TYR A 25 -4.57 -3.59 7.44
N LEU A 26 -3.44 -4.30 7.58
CA LEU A 26 -3.45 -5.74 7.79
C LEU A 26 -4.22 -6.13 9.07
N GLU A 27 -4.14 -5.30 10.10
CA GLU A 27 -4.83 -5.52 11.38
C GLU A 27 -6.33 -5.18 11.31
N ILE A 28 -6.71 -4.05 10.69
CA ILE A 28 -8.09 -3.55 10.74
C ILE A 28 -8.93 -3.92 9.52
N ASN A 29 -8.31 -4.07 8.35
CA ASN A 29 -8.99 -4.31 7.07
C ASN A 29 -8.03 -4.97 6.06
N PRO A 30 -7.92 -6.32 6.08
CA PRO A 30 -7.03 -7.06 5.19
C PRO A 30 -7.25 -6.78 3.70
N GLU A 31 -8.48 -6.49 3.27
CA GLU A 31 -8.77 -6.12 1.88
C GLU A 31 -8.13 -4.77 1.51
N MET A 32 -8.11 -3.82 2.44
CA MET A 32 -7.43 -2.54 2.25
C MET A 32 -5.90 -2.73 2.18
N ALA A 33 -5.36 -3.70 2.92
CA ALA A 33 -3.94 -4.05 2.84
C ALA A 33 -3.57 -4.62 1.46
N GLU A 34 -4.43 -5.46 0.86
CA GLU A 34 -4.25 -5.96 -0.51
C GLU A 34 -4.29 -4.83 -1.55
N LYS A 35 -5.28 -3.93 -1.45
CA LYS A 35 -5.37 -2.74 -2.32
C LYS A 35 -4.14 -1.85 -2.19
N TYR A 36 -3.58 -1.74 -0.98
CA TYR A 36 -2.36 -0.99 -0.73
C TYR A 36 -1.14 -1.63 -1.40
N LEU A 37 -1.01 -2.95 -1.33
CA LEU A 37 0.05 -3.67 -2.04
C LEU A 37 -0.04 -3.49 -3.55
N ASP A 38 -1.24 -3.60 -4.13
CA ASP A 38 -1.43 -3.38 -5.56
C ASP A 38 -1.04 -1.95 -5.95
N PHE A 39 -1.45 -0.95 -5.16
CA PHE A 39 -1.08 0.45 -5.37
C PHE A 39 0.44 0.66 -5.34
N ILE A 40 1.13 0.18 -4.30
CA ILE A 40 2.60 0.32 -4.18
C ILE A 40 3.33 -0.44 -5.29
N SER A 41 2.81 -1.61 -5.72
CA SER A 41 3.42 -2.40 -6.78
C SER A 41 3.51 -1.62 -8.10
N ARG A 42 2.54 -0.72 -8.34
CA ARG A 42 2.43 0.15 -9.52
C ARG A 42 3.09 1.51 -9.30
N ASN A 43 3.14 2.01 -8.07
CA ASN A 43 3.59 3.36 -7.71
C ASN A 43 4.71 3.32 -6.66
N LYS A 44 5.87 2.78 -7.02
CA LYS A 44 6.95 2.50 -6.06
C LYS A 44 7.55 3.76 -5.44
N ASP A 45 7.68 4.81 -6.23
CA ASP A 45 8.36 6.06 -5.88
C ASP A 45 7.46 7.08 -5.20
N VAL A 46 6.16 6.78 -5.08
CA VAL A 46 5.21 7.66 -4.39
C VAL A 46 5.58 7.78 -2.92
N GLN A 47 5.71 9.01 -2.45
CA GLN A 47 5.99 9.33 -1.04
C GLN A 47 4.71 9.63 -0.26
N TYR A 48 3.74 10.29 -0.91
CA TYR A 48 2.48 10.71 -0.30
C TYR A 48 1.32 9.89 -0.85
N ILE A 49 0.67 9.12 0.02
CA ILE A 49 -0.42 8.22 -0.34
C ILE A 49 -1.62 8.59 0.50
N LYS A 50 -2.77 8.72 -0.16
CA LYS A 50 -4.05 9.01 0.48
C LYS A 50 -5.10 8.01 -0.01
N TRP A 51 -5.98 7.59 0.88
CA TRP A 51 -7.19 6.86 0.51
C TRP A 51 -8.26 7.86 0.04
N ASP A 52 -8.83 7.62 -1.13
CA ASP A 52 -9.98 8.35 -1.66
C ASP A 52 -11.24 7.50 -1.41
N ASP A 53 -12.05 7.90 -0.42
CA ASP A 53 -13.28 7.19 -0.05
C ASP A 53 -14.32 7.19 -1.16
N ILE A 54 -14.41 8.26 -1.96
CA ILE A 54 -15.37 8.40 -3.05
C ILE A 54 -15.03 7.41 -4.16
N LYS A 55 -13.75 7.31 -4.52
CA LYS A 55 -13.27 6.41 -5.56
C LYS A 55 -12.90 5.02 -5.05
N SER A 56 -12.95 4.81 -3.73
CA SER A 56 -12.54 3.57 -3.06
C SER A 56 -11.17 3.05 -3.54
N LYS A 57 -10.20 3.96 -3.66
CA LYS A 57 -8.83 3.62 -4.12
C LYS A 57 -7.78 4.53 -3.51
N PHE A 58 -6.54 4.06 -3.53
CA PHE A 58 -5.39 4.90 -3.19
C PHE A 58 -5.06 5.86 -4.33
N ILE A 59 -4.77 7.11 -3.94
CA ILE A 59 -4.27 8.17 -4.80
C ILE A 59 -2.97 8.72 -4.20
N TYR A 60 -2.16 9.36 -5.03
CA TYR A 60 -1.02 10.14 -4.59
C TYR A 60 -1.35 11.63 -4.71
N ASN A 61 -0.74 12.45 -3.86
CA ASN A 61 -0.76 13.91 -4.00
C ASN A 61 0.19 14.34 -5.11
#